data_AF-A0A519SG68-F1
#
_entry.id   AF-A0A519SG68-F1
#
_cell.length_a   1.000
_cell.length_b   1.000
_cell.length_c   1.000
_cell.angle_alpha   90.00
_cell.angle_beta   90.00
_cell.angle_gamma   90.00
#
_symmetry.space_group_name_H-M   'P 1'
#
loop_
_entity.id
_entity.type
_entity.pdbx_description
1 polymer ?
#
loop_
_entity_poly.entity_id
_entity_poly.type
_entity_poly.pdbx_seq_one_letter_code
_entity_poly.pdbx_strand_id
1 'polypeptide(L)' 'TQQALLALFAEQALVLPQAQVEAFARQYGVLRNQLIDSLNEQCYEHLDDVLIEEDGDTYTIYEPYYQQLPASC' A
#
# COMPACT_ATOMS: atom_id res chain seq x y z
N THR A 1 -8.80 -2.89 6.52
CA THR A 1 -7.48 -2.29 6.82
C THR A 1 -6.76 -1.86 5.55
N GLN A 2 -6.58 -2.76 4.58
CA GLN A 2 -5.95 -2.46 3.28
C GLN A 2 -6.59 -1.29 2.51
N GLN A 3 -7.92 -1.30 2.35
CA GLN A 3 -8.62 -0.20 1.65
C GLN A 3 -8.49 1.17 2.34
N ALA A 4 -8.34 1.18 3.67
CA ALA A 4 -8.06 2.39 4.43
C ALA A 4 -6.60 2.86 4.26
N LEU A 5 -5.65 1.92 4.09
CA LEU A 5 -4.27 2.27 3.73
C LEU A 5 -4.21 2.85 2.30
N LEU A 6 -4.93 2.27 1.34
CA LEU A 6 -5.02 2.80 -0.03
C LEU A 6 -5.61 4.22 -0.07
N ALA A 7 -6.65 4.48 0.73
CA ALA A 7 -7.20 5.82 0.88
C ALA A 7 -6.16 6.80 1.45
N LEU A 8 -5.36 6.37 2.45
CA LEU A 8 -4.29 7.18 3.01
C LEU A 8 -3.21 7.52 1.97
N PHE A 9 -2.84 6.57 1.10
CA PHE A 9 -1.95 6.83 -0.04
C PHE A 9 -2.57 7.87 -0.98
N ALA A 10 -3.85 7.73 -1.34
CA ALA A 10 -4.54 8.65 -2.23
C ALA A 10 -4.59 10.10 -1.68
N GLU A 11 -4.73 10.25 -0.36
CA GLU A 11 -4.69 11.55 0.32
C GLU A 11 -3.29 12.20 0.32
N GLN A 12 -2.23 11.42 0.07
CA GLN A 12 -0.82 11.84 0.15
C GLN A 12 -0.09 11.66 -1.20
N ALA A 13 -0.81 11.85 -2.31
CA ALA A 13 -0.26 11.77 -3.66
C ALA A 13 0.46 10.44 -3.95
N LEU A 14 -0.09 9.33 -3.43
CA LEU A 14 0.40 7.97 -3.60
C LEU A 14 1.80 7.71 -3.01
N VAL A 15 2.26 8.57 -2.10
CA VAL A 15 3.54 8.41 -1.39
C VAL A 15 3.31 8.56 0.11
N LEU A 16 3.83 7.63 0.90
CA LEU A 16 3.77 7.70 2.37
C LEU A 16 5.14 7.44 3.00
N PRO A 17 5.55 8.21 4.01
CA PRO A 17 6.69 7.84 4.85
C PRO A 17 6.47 6.47 5.50
N GLN A 18 7.50 5.64 5.55
CA GLN A 18 7.41 4.32 6.19
C GLN A 18 6.96 4.42 7.66
N ALA A 19 7.37 5.49 8.37
CA ALA A 19 6.97 5.75 9.75
C ALA A 19 5.45 5.99 9.89
N GLN A 20 4.81 6.58 8.86
CA GLN A 20 3.36 6.80 8.85
C GLN A 20 2.62 5.49 8.60
N VAL A 21 3.10 4.66 7.68
CA VAL A 21 2.54 3.31 7.45
C VAL A 21 2.72 2.42 8.68
N GLU A 22 3.85 2.50 9.38
CA GLU A 22 4.09 1.81 10.65
C GLU A 22 3.08 2.24 11.73
N ALA A 23 2.86 3.55 11.88
CA ALA A 23 1.89 4.07 12.83
C ALA A 23 0.47 3.60 12.49
N PHE A 24 0.09 3.61 11.21
CA PHE A 24 -1.19 3.09 10.73
C PHE A 24 -1.33 1.59 11.03
N ALA A 25 -0.35 0.77 10.66
CA ALA A 25 -0.38 -0.68 10.87
C ALA A 25 -0.55 -1.04 12.36
N ARG A 26 0.15 -0.33 13.25
CA ARG A 26 0.04 -0.50 14.70
C ARG A 26 -1.35 -0.23 15.25
N GLN A 27 -2.11 0.71 14.67
CA GLN A 27 -3.49 0.97 15.08
C GLN A 27 -4.42 -0.23 14.85
N TYR A 28 -4.06 -1.11 13.91
CA TYR A 28 -4.79 -2.33 13.59
C TYR A 28 -4.12 -3.60 14.13
N GLY A 29 -3.07 -3.47 14.96
CA GLY A 29 -2.38 -4.60 15.57
C GLY A 29 -1.58 -5.47 14.60
N VAL A 30 -1.21 -4.95 13.43
CA VAL A 30 -0.41 -5.65 12.41
C VAL A 30 0.96 -5.00 12.24
N LEU A 31 1.94 -5.78 11.79
CA LEU A 31 3.25 -5.23 11.40
C LEU A 31 3.14 -4.55 10.04
N ARG A 32 3.86 -3.44 9.86
CA ARG A 32 3.92 -2.70 8.59
C ARG A 32 4.25 -3.59 7.40
N ASN A 33 5.32 -4.38 7.51
CA ASN A 33 5.75 -5.27 6.42
C ASN A 33 4.64 -6.27 6.08
N GLN A 34 4.01 -6.89 7.08
CA GLN A 34 2.89 -7.81 6.84
C GLN A 34 1.71 -7.15 6.14
N LEU A 35 1.40 -5.89 6.48
CA LEU A 35 0.32 -5.15 5.82
C LEU A 35 0.66 -4.87 4.34
N ILE A 36 1.88 -4.43 4.06
CA ILE A 36 2.37 -4.16 2.69
C ILE A 36 2.43 -5.45 1.87
N ASP A 37 3.05 -6.50 2.41
CA ASP A 37 3.17 -7.80 1.77
C ASP A 37 1.78 -8.37 1.43
N SER A 38 0.83 -8.29 2.36
CA SER A 38 -0.54 -8.78 2.12
C SER A 38 -1.27 -8.05 0.99
N LEU A 39 -1.01 -6.74 0.84
CA LEU A 39 -1.63 -5.93 -0.20
C LEU A 39 -0.99 -6.22 -1.57
N ASN A 40 0.34 -6.32 -1.58
CA ASN A 40 1.09 -6.66 -2.79
C ASN A 40 0.72 -8.07 -3.28
N GLU A 41 0.66 -9.07 -2.39
CA GLU A 41 0.23 -10.43 -2.73
C GLU A 41 -1.17 -10.47 -3.34
N GLN A 42 -2.12 -9.70 -2.79
CA GLN A 42 -3.49 -9.65 -3.28
C GLN A 42 -3.60 -9.02 -4.68
N CYS A 43 -2.76 -8.03 -5.00
CA CYS A 43 -2.82 -7.33 -6.28
C CYS A 43 -1.87 -7.91 -7.34
N TYR A 44 -0.95 -8.79 -6.94
CA TYR A 44 0.05 -9.37 -7.84
C TYR A 44 -0.57 -10.12 -9.02
N GLU A 45 -1.62 -10.92 -8.79
CA GLU A 45 -2.30 -11.66 -9.86
C GLU A 45 -2.94 -10.76 -10.93
N HIS A 46 -3.24 -9.50 -10.59
CA HIS A 46 -3.90 -8.55 -11.48
C HIS A 46 -2.93 -7.60 -12.17
N LEU A 47 -1.86 -7.22 -11.47
CA LEU A 47 -0.88 -6.26 -11.94
C LEU A 47 0.32 -6.94 -12.63
N ASP A 48 0.50 -8.26 -12.41
CA ASP A 48 1.74 -8.99 -12.68
C ASP A 48 2.98 -8.31 -12.06
N ASP A 49 2.75 -7.53 -11.00
CA ASP A 49 3.75 -6.69 -10.32
C ASP A 49 3.27 -6.32 -8.91
N VAL A 50 4.16 -5.72 -8.10
CA VAL A 50 3.80 -5.19 -6.77
C VAL A 50 3.10 -3.83 -6.90
N LEU A 51 2.08 -3.62 -6.05
CA LEU A 51 1.35 -2.35 -6.04
C LEU A 51 2.14 -1.24 -5.34
N ILE A 52 2.77 -1.59 -4.21
CA ILE A 52 3.55 -0.68 -3.38
C ILE A 52 5.03 -1.07 -3.47
N GLU A 53 5.85 -0.09 -3.85
CA GLU A 53 7.30 -0.18 -3.83
C GLU A 53 7.90 0.58 -2.63
N GLU A 54 9.03 0.10 -2.15
CA GLU A 54 9.84 0.77 -1.12
C GLU A 54 10.92 1.62 -1.80
N ASP A 55 10.89 2.93 -1.59
CA ASP A 55 11.90 3.88 -2.07
C ASP A 55 12.45 4.69 -0.89
N GLY A 56 13.64 4.30 -0.42
CA GLY A 56 14.28 4.90 0.75
C GLY A 56 13.38 4.85 1.98
N ASP A 57 13.08 6.02 2.55
CA ASP A 57 12.22 6.15 3.74
C ASP A 57 10.72 6.24 3.42
N THR A 58 10.33 5.96 2.18
CA THR A 58 8.94 6.04 1.71
C THR A 58 8.45 4.75 1.07
N TYR A 59 7.14 4.59 1.06
CA TYR A 59 6.42 3.69 0.19
C TYR A 59 5.72 4.50 -0.90
N THR A 60 5.72 3.99 -2.12
CA THR A 60 5.10 4.63 -3.29
C THR A 60 4.21 3.65 -4.03
N ILE A 61 3.03 4.10 -4.44
CA ILE A 61 2.18 3.38 -5.40
C ILE A 61 2.39 3.98 -6.79
N TYR A 62 2.68 3.13 -7.78
CA TYR A 62 2.71 3.58 -9.16
C TYR A 62 1.31 3.97 -9.63
N GLU A 63 1.11 5.23 -10.01
CA GLU A 63 -0.21 5.80 -10.30
C GLU A 63 -1.02 4.99 -11.34
N PRO A 64 -0.43 4.48 -12.44
CA PRO A 64 -1.15 3.61 -13.38
C PRO A 64 -1.67 2.31 -12.75
N TYR A 65 -0.98 1.74 -11.76
CA TYR A 65 -1.46 0.56 -11.04
C TYR A 65 -2.64 0.92 -10.14
N TYR A 66 -2.56 2.07 -9.45
CA TYR A 66 -3.66 2.56 -8.62
C TYR A 66 -4.97 2.77 -9.40
N GLN A 67 -4.88 3.33 -10.62
CA GLN A 67 -6.04 3.57 -11.49
C GLN A 67 -6.65 2.28 -12.07
N GLN A 68 -5.88 1.19 -12.10
CA GLN A 68 -6.30 -0.12 -12.60
C GLN A 68 -6.72 -1.08 -11.50
N LEU A 69 -6.72 -0.64 -10.24
CA LEU A 69 -7.06 -1.50 -9.11
C LEU A 69 -8.49 -2.05 -9.25
N PRO A 70 -8.68 -3.38 -9.21
CA PRO A 70 -10.00 -3.96 -9.10
C PRO A 70 -10.58 -3.65 -7.71
N ALA A 71 -11.91 -3.65 -7.57
CA ALA A 71 -12.58 -3.42 -6.29
C ALA A 71 -12.27 -4.48 -5.21
N SER A 72 -11.62 -5.58 -5.60
CA SER A 72 -11.18 -6.69 -4.73
C SER A 72 -9.68 -6.69 -4.45
N CYS A 73 -8.97 -5.65 -4.88
CA CYS A 73 -7.85 -5.07 -4.14
C CYS A 73 -8.42 -4.00 -3.16
#